data_AF-A0A953SH69-F1
#
_entry.id   AF-A0A953SH69-F1
#
_cell.length_a   1.000
_cell.length_b   1.000
_cell.length_c   1.000
_cell.angle_alpha   90.00
_cell.angle_beta   90.00
_cell.angle_gamma   90.00
#
_symmetry.space_group_name_H-M   'P 1'
#
loop_
_entity.id
_entity.type
_entity.pdbx_description
1 polymer ?
#
loop_
_entity_poly.entity_id
_entity_poly.type
_entity_poly.pdbx_seq_one_letter_code
_entity_poly.pdbx_strand_id
1 'polypeptide(L)'
;MRNYLLALLCTILVSCGGGGGGSSSLLSSTNADKAGSALAQTIGIESSLSELGEYGTSKSLPSSPGSPLTAILSNAVSIAGSSQGDGLNKMSSSSCSGGGSIAVSDSGSAYNASFNSCRSGTVTMSGSMNIALDGSRYTVTTSGFSYSETSTDTSLNLDNLTIVYSSVTMSGSRLTGYTGTITGSITGTMRGKAVSEECNNLSISTSLTNGVTVSISGQVKYGCLGSDWLTVTTTTPIYYPASSYSGVSGGSFSGSVEGVSIYSWSPRSTSVSACPTAGEVTATSGGNTVKVSIASDSKVSLYYNDSLIQTYSDCDSIEGLCT
;
A
#
# COMPACT_ATOMS: atom_id res chain seq x y z
N MET A 1 -51.80 8.87 0.00
CA MET A 1 -51.30 7.82 0.92
C MET A 1 -51.59 6.46 0.31
N ARG A 2 -50.59 5.58 0.31
CA ARG A 2 -50.60 4.13 0.03
C ARG A 2 -50.53 3.65 -1.44
N ASN A 3 -49.33 3.09 -1.71
CA ASN A 3 -49.06 1.74 -2.25
C ASN A 3 -48.79 1.57 -3.76
N TYR A 4 -47.48 1.68 -4.05
CA TYR A 4 -46.67 0.76 -4.87
C TYR A 4 -47.20 -0.69 -4.92
N LEU A 5 -47.55 -1.19 -6.11
CA LEU A 5 -47.44 -2.60 -6.49
C LEU A 5 -47.73 -2.77 -8.01
N LEU A 6 -46.74 -2.62 -8.88
CA LEU A 6 -46.77 -3.18 -10.24
C LEU A 6 -45.34 -3.30 -10.77
N ALA A 7 -44.67 -4.32 -10.24
CA ALA A 7 -43.58 -4.99 -10.92
C ALA A 7 -44.17 -5.98 -11.95
N LEU A 8 -43.32 -6.35 -12.90
CA LEU A 8 -43.36 -7.53 -13.79
C LEU A 8 -43.99 -7.41 -15.19
N LEU A 9 -43.11 -7.76 -16.16
CA LEU A 9 -43.32 -8.25 -17.53
C LEU A 9 -43.59 -7.25 -18.66
N CYS A 10 -42.54 -6.91 -19.42
CA CYS A 10 -42.33 -7.42 -20.79
C CYS A 10 -40.95 -7.02 -21.37
N THR A 11 -40.05 -8.01 -21.38
CA THR A 11 -39.08 -8.36 -22.44
C THR A 11 -38.84 -7.41 -23.63
N ILE A 12 -37.57 -7.09 -23.88
CA ILE A 12 -37.00 -7.24 -25.21
C ILE A 12 -35.84 -8.23 -25.13
N LEU A 13 -36.12 -9.42 -25.66
CA LEU A 13 -35.16 -10.35 -26.24
C LEU A 13 -34.51 -9.66 -27.46
N VAL A 14 -33.17 -9.57 -27.46
CA VAL A 14 -32.40 -9.61 -28.71
C VAL A 14 -31.49 -10.83 -28.63
N SER A 15 -31.89 -11.90 -29.32
CA SER A 15 -30.95 -12.91 -29.80
C SER A 15 -30.37 -12.43 -31.12
N CYS A 16 -29.06 -12.62 -31.37
CA CYS A 16 -28.56 -13.47 -32.46
C CYS A 16 -27.02 -13.37 -32.57
N GLY A 17 -26.37 -14.53 -32.59
CA GLY A 17 -25.42 -14.89 -33.65
C GLY A 17 -24.22 -13.98 -33.90
N GLY A 18 -23.13 -14.28 -33.20
CA GLY A 18 -21.80 -13.83 -33.57
C GLY A 18 -20.78 -14.52 -32.67
N GLY A 19 -20.43 -15.76 -33.01
CA GLY A 19 -19.28 -16.45 -32.43
C GLY A 19 -17.98 -15.77 -32.86
N GLY A 20 -17.76 -14.54 -32.38
CA GLY A 20 -16.45 -13.95 -32.26
C GLY A 20 -16.09 -14.04 -30.78
N GLY A 21 -14.86 -14.45 -30.48
CA GLY A 21 -14.30 -14.34 -29.13
C GLY A 21 -14.18 -12.87 -28.72
N GLY A 22 -15.31 -12.21 -28.54
CA GLY A 22 -15.40 -10.85 -28.02
C GLY A 22 -15.06 -10.94 -26.56
N SER A 23 -13.85 -10.52 -26.22
CA SER A 23 -13.42 -10.26 -24.85
C SER A 23 -14.47 -9.37 -24.19
N SER A 24 -15.34 -9.98 -23.39
CA SER A 24 -16.33 -9.26 -22.58
C SER A 24 -15.56 -8.32 -21.67
N SER A 25 -15.76 -7.03 -21.83
CA SER A 25 -15.10 -6.05 -20.98
C SER A 25 -15.54 -6.25 -19.53
N LEU A 26 -14.57 -6.43 -18.63
CA LEU A 26 -14.78 -6.46 -17.19
C LEU A 26 -15.41 -5.14 -16.69
N LEU A 27 -15.07 -4.02 -17.34
CA LEU A 27 -15.60 -2.70 -17.02
C LEU A 27 -16.88 -2.43 -17.82
N SER A 28 -17.89 -1.96 -17.12
CA SER A 28 -19.20 -1.56 -17.65
C SER A 28 -19.70 -0.34 -16.87
N SER A 29 -20.72 0.34 -17.39
CA SER A 29 -21.36 1.43 -16.64
C SER A 29 -21.99 0.98 -15.31
N THR A 30 -22.29 -0.32 -15.14
CA THR A 30 -22.94 -0.86 -13.94
C THR A 30 -21.96 -1.18 -12.80
N ASN A 31 -20.67 -1.31 -13.10
CA ASN A 31 -19.63 -1.59 -12.09
C ASN A 31 -18.48 -0.57 -12.12
N ALA A 32 -18.62 0.53 -12.85
CA ALA A 32 -17.59 1.55 -12.97
C ALA A 32 -17.34 2.30 -11.65
N ASP A 33 -18.38 2.49 -10.84
CA ASP A 33 -18.30 3.04 -9.48
C ASP A 33 -17.43 2.13 -8.60
N LYS A 34 -17.73 0.83 -8.57
CA LYS A 34 -16.95 -0.18 -7.83
C LYS A 34 -15.51 -0.22 -8.31
N ALA A 35 -15.29 -0.22 -9.62
CA ALA A 35 -13.95 -0.20 -10.20
C ALA A 35 -13.18 1.10 -9.90
N GLY A 36 -13.87 2.24 -9.82
CA GLY A 36 -13.26 3.52 -9.47
C GLY A 36 -12.86 3.56 -7.99
N SER A 37 -13.73 3.08 -7.10
CA SER A 37 -13.39 2.89 -5.69
C SER A 37 -12.25 1.90 -5.50
N ALA A 38 -12.22 0.83 -6.30
CA ALA A 38 -11.11 -0.13 -6.38
C ALA A 38 -9.78 0.53 -6.64
N LEU A 39 -9.77 1.29 -7.72
CA LEU A 39 -8.59 1.97 -8.18
C LEU A 39 -8.10 2.99 -7.16
N ALA A 40 -9.03 3.69 -6.49
CA ALA A 40 -8.70 4.61 -5.42
C ALA A 40 -8.13 3.91 -4.18
N GLN A 41 -8.58 2.70 -3.84
CA GLN A 41 -8.00 1.92 -2.74
C GLN A 41 -6.58 1.45 -3.06
N THR A 42 -6.31 1.02 -4.29
CA THR A 42 -4.94 0.68 -4.73
C THR A 42 -3.98 1.88 -4.58
N ILE A 43 -4.45 3.12 -4.75
CA ILE A 43 -3.66 4.32 -4.43
C ILE A 43 -3.38 4.41 -2.92
N GLY A 44 -4.36 4.05 -2.09
CA GLY A 44 -4.24 4.02 -0.63
C GLY A 44 -3.24 3.00 -0.08
N ILE A 45 -3.01 1.88 -0.79
CA ILE A 45 -2.00 0.86 -0.40
C ILE A 45 -0.59 1.46 -0.31
N GLU A 46 -0.33 2.59 -0.96
CA GLU A 46 0.96 3.31 -0.94
C GLU A 46 0.93 4.63 -0.16
N SER A 47 -0.11 4.88 0.65
CA SER A 47 -0.26 6.17 1.31
C SER A 47 0.91 6.50 2.25
N SER A 48 1.70 7.49 1.83
CA SER A 48 2.74 8.23 2.56
C SER A 48 4.09 7.53 2.80
N LEU A 49 5.10 7.99 2.05
CA LEU A 49 6.52 7.73 2.31
C LEU A 49 7.09 8.48 3.52
N SER A 50 6.33 9.35 4.16
CA SER A 50 6.87 10.24 5.20
C SER A 50 7.42 9.51 6.43
N GLU A 51 7.13 8.22 6.55
CA GLU A 51 7.52 7.34 7.64
C GLU A 51 8.46 6.22 7.19
N LEU A 52 9.08 6.34 6.01
CA LEU A 52 10.26 5.55 5.70
C LEU A 52 11.35 5.95 6.71
N GLY A 53 11.49 5.09 7.72
CA GLY A 53 12.33 5.32 8.89
C GLY A 53 13.77 5.64 8.52
N GLU A 54 14.49 6.21 9.47
CA GLU A 54 15.94 6.39 9.33
C GLU A 54 16.63 5.04 9.17
N TYR A 55 17.41 4.91 8.10
CA TYR A 55 18.28 3.77 7.89
C TYR A 55 19.36 3.71 8.97
N GLY A 56 19.44 2.59 9.68
CA GLY A 56 20.60 2.23 10.50
C GLY A 56 20.60 2.68 11.97
N THR A 57 19.53 3.27 12.51
CA THR A 57 19.57 3.84 13.87
C THR A 57 19.02 2.96 15.01
N SER A 58 18.21 1.92 14.75
CA SER A 58 17.89 0.86 15.76
C SER A 58 16.97 -0.22 15.18
N LYS A 59 16.98 -1.43 15.76
CA LYS A 59 16.07 -2.56 15.42
C LYS A 59 14.59 -2.31 15.76
N SER A 60 14.18 -1.08 16.07
CA SER A 60 12.81 -0.79 16.45
C SER A 60 11.96 -0.53 15.21
N LEU A 61 10.85 -1.27 15.11
CA LEU A 61 9.75 -0.95 14.21
C LEU A 61 9.32 0.51 14.38
N PRO A 62 9.02 1.24 13.28
CA PRO A 62 8.43 2.58 13.38
C PRO A 62 7.14 2.53 14.21
N SER A 63 6.92 3.54 15.04
CA SER A 63 5.74 3.65 15.93
C SER A 63 4.44 3.94 15.18
N SER A 64 4.57 4.45 13.96
CA SER A 64 3.55 4.66 12.95
C SER A 64 4.31 4.44 11.64
N PRO A 65 4.21 3.27 11.00
CA PRO A 65 4.57 3.13 9.60
C PRO A 65 3.40 3.61 8.75
N GLY A 66 3.71 4.30 7.66
CA GLY A 66 2.69 4.87 6.78
C GLY A 66 1.93 3.76 6.07
N SER A 67 2.21 3.57 4.78
CA SER A 67 1.57 2.49 4.03
C SER A 67 2.04 1.11 4.50
N PRO A 68 1.22 0.05 4.39
CA PRO A 68 1.67 -1.32 4.70
C PRO A 68 2.92 -1.74 3.90
N LEU A 69 3.02 -1.31 2.63
CA LEU A 69 4.17 -1.59 1.76
C LEU A 69 5.43 -0.84 2.22
N THR A 70 5.27 0.41 2.66
CA THR A 70 6.31 1.23 3.29
C THR A 70 6.82 0.55 4.57
N ALA A 71 5.90 0.00 5.38
CA ALA A 71 6.25 -0.73 6.60
C ALA A 71 7.10 -1.97 6.29
N ILE A 72 6.71 -2.75 5.28
CA ILE A 72 7.43 -3.94 4.83
C ILE A 72 8.82 -3.56 4.31
N LEU A 73 8.90 -2.55 3.44
CA LEU A 73 10.18 -2.06 2.89
C LEU A 73 11.11 -1.61 4.01
N SER A 74 10.61 -0.78 4.93
CA SER A 74 11.38 -0.25 6.06
C SER A 74 11.96 -1.38 6.91
N ASN A 75 11.16 -2.41 7.21
CA ASN A 75 11.63 -3.59 7.92
C ASN A 75 12.68 -4.37 7.11
N ALA A 76 12.42 -4.63 5.83
CA ALA A 76 13.34 -5.38 4.98
C ALA A 76 14.71 -4.68 4.88
N VAL A 77 14.69 -3.36 4.69
CA VAL A 77 15.88 -2.52 4.63
C VAL A 77 16.60 -2.47 5.97
N SER A 78 15.88 -2.34 7.09
CA SER A 78 16.48 -2.36 8.43
C SER A 78 17.16 -3.70 8.76
N ILE A 79 16.50 -4.80 8.43
CA ILE A 79 17.04 -6.16 8.56
C ILE A 79 18.32 -6.30 7.73
N ALA A 80 18.26 -5.93 6.44
CA ALA A 80 19.39 -5.99 5.51
C ALA A 80 20.56 -5.06 5.89
N GLY A 81 20.27 -3.89 6.48
CA GLY A 81 21.31 -2.94 6.91
C GLY A 81 22.05 -3.38 8.17
N SER A 82 21.35 -4.00 9.12
CA SER A 82 21.94 -4.46 10.39
C SER A 82 22.95 -5.60 10.22
N SER A 83 22.86 -6.38 9.14
CA SER A 83 23.76 -7.52 8.89
C SER A 83 25.06 -7.13 8.20
N GLN A 84 25.07 -6.06 7.39
CA GLN A 84 26.27 -5.59 6.69
C GLN A 84 27.33 -5.01 7.63
N GLY A 85 26.95 -4.52 8.81
CA GLY A 85 27.85 -3.87 9.76
C GLY A 85 28.71 -4.82 10.60
N ASP A 86 28.22 -6.02 10.92
CA ASP A 86 28.80 -6.81 12.04
C ASP A 86 29.41 -8.17 11.64
N GLY A 87 29.46 -8.53 10.35
CA GLY A 87 30.05 -9.81 9.92
C GLY A 87 29.39 -11.05 10.54
N LEU A 88 28.11 -10.91 10.94
CA LEU A 88 27.42 -11.83 11.81
C LEU A 88 26.61 -12.87 11.02
N ASN A 89 27.16 -14.07 10.94
CA ASN A 89 26.45 -15.34 10.73
C ASN A 89 25.51 -15.69 11.92
N LYS A 90 24.84 -14.69 12.53
CA LYS A 90 24.00 -14.89 13.72
C LYS A 90 22.54 -14.89 13.34
N MET A 91 21.91 -16.03 13.60
CA MET A 91 20.51 -16.05 13.98
C MET A 91 20.32 -15.08 15.16
N SER A 92 19.55 -14.02 14.95
CA SER A 92 19.30 -13.01 15.98
C SER A 92 17.81 -12.93 16.25
N SER A 93 17.43 -13.13 17.52
CA SER A 93 16.08 -12.88 17.99
C SER A 93 16.06 -11.59 18.80
N SER A 94 15.11 -10.70 18.52
CA SER A 94 14.87 -9.49 19.30
C SER A 94 13.41 -9.35 19.67
N SER A 95 13.14 -8.89 20.90
CA SER A 95 11.81 -8.51 21.36
C SER A 95 11.37 -7.21 20.69
N CYS A 96 10.09 -7.11 20.33
CA CYS A 96 9.51 -5.88 19.82
C CYS A 96 9.03 -4.99 20.97
N SER A 97 9.02 -3.67 20.76
CA SER A 97 8.72 -2.67 21.80
C SER A 97 7.33 -2.85 22.44
N GLY A 98 6.33 -3.27 21.65
CA GLY A 98 4.96 -3.54 22.10
C GLY A 98 4.70 -5.01 22.47
N GLY A 99 5.74 -5.85 22.52
CA GLY A 99 5.64 -7.30 22.72
C GLY A 99 5.75 -8.12 21.44
N GLY A 100 5.88 -9.44 21.59
CA GLY A 100 6.23 -10.35 20.49
C GLY A 100 7.73 -10.33 20.17
N SER A 101 8.11 -10.95 19.06
CA SER A 101 9.52 -11.04 18.66
C SER A 101 9.72 -11.11 17.15
N ILE A 102 10.93 -10.74 16.72
CA ILE A 102 11.44 -10.98 15.37
C ILE A 102 12.64 -11.93 15.50
N ALA A 103 12.66 -12.99 14.72
CA ALA A 103 13.81 -13.85 14.53
C ALA A 103 14.34 -13.69 13.10
N VAL A 104 15.61 -13.31 12.96
CA VAL A 104 16.27 -13.16 11.66
C VAL A 104 17.35 -14.23 11.53
N SER A 105 17.39 -14.89 10.39
CA SER A 105 18.47 -15.80 10.00
C SER A 105 19.07 -15.38 8.66
N ASP A 106 20.39 -15.51 8.55
CA ASP A 106 21.14 -15.23 7.33
C ASP A 106 21.41 -16.54 6.58
N SER A 107 21.23 -16.51 5.26
CA SER A 107 21.54 -17.62 4.34
C SER A 107 22.56 -17.23 3.27
N GLY A 108 23.34 -16.16 3.49
CA GLY A 108 24.38 -15.66 2.61
C GLY A 108 23.88 -14.57 1.66
N SER A 109 23.00 -14.93 0.71
CA SER A 109 22.42 -13.99 -0.26
C SER A 109 21.00 -13.54 0.08
N ALA A 110 20.44 -14.07 1.17
CA ALA A 110 19.09 -13.76 1.61
C ALA A 110 18.95 -13.84 3.13
N TYR A 111 18.04 -13.05 3.66
CA TYR A 111 17.64 -13.06 5.06
C TYR A 111 16.24 -13.65 5.19
N ASN A 112 16.03 -14.51 6.18
CA ASN A 112 14.70 -14.97 6.56
C ASN A 112 14.32 -14.34 7.90
N ALA A 113 13.27 -13.55 7.91
CA ALA A 113 12.72 -12.91 9.09
C ALA A 113 11.36 -13.51 9.45
N SER A 114 11.24 -14.00 10.68
CA SER A 114 10.00 -14.53 11.25
C SER A 114 9.48 -13.58 12.33
N PHE A 115 8.25 -13.12 12.15
CA PHE A 115 7.56 -12.20 13.04
C PHE A 115 6.55 -13.01 13.87
N ASN A 116 6.79 -13.09 15.18
CA ASN A 116 5.91 -13.78 16.12
C ASN A 116 5.04 -12.75 16.83
N SER A 117 4.02 -12.27 16.12
CA SER A 117 3.12 -11.18 16.57
C SER A 117 3.89 -10.00 17.13
N CYS A 118 4.87 -9.54 16.36
CA CYS A 118 5.73 -8.44 16.70
C CYS A 118 4.94 -7.12 16.70
N ARG A 119 4.88 -6.45 17.84
CA ARG A 119 4.10 -5.22 18.04
C ARG A 119 5.00 -4.00 18.21
N SER A 120 4.60 -2.88 17.64
CA SER A 120 5.17 -1.55 17.90
C SER A 120 4.12 -0.49 17.68
N GLY A 121 3.82 0.28 18.73
CA GLY A 121 2.72 1.26 18.68
C GLY A 121 1.39 0.58 18.35
N THR A 122 0.72 1.07 17.31
CA THR A 122 -0.56 0.55 16.81
C THR A 122 -0.40 -0.60 15.82
N VAL A 123 0.85 -0.95 15.44
CA VAL A 123 1.14 -1.93 14.41
C VAL A 123 1.51 -3.29 15.00
N THR A 124 0.98 -4.33 14.37
CA THR A 124 1.34 -5.73 14.62
C THR A 124 1.67 -6.42 13.30
N MET A 125 2.79 -7.13 13.27
CA MET A 125 3.20 -7.98 12.15
C MET A 125 3.34 -9.43 12.62
N SER A 126 2.84 -10.37 11.82
CA SER A 126 3.04 -11.81 12.04
C SER A 126 3.34 -12.53 10.74
N GLY A 127 4.06 -13.64 10.79
CA GLY A 127 4.39 -14.47 9.62
C GLY A 127 5.86 -14.38 9.23
N SER A 128 6.20 -14.77 8.00
CA SER A 128 7.59 -14.82 7.54
C SER A 128 7.84 -13.98 6.30
N MET A 129 9.04 -13.41 6.21
CA MET A 129 9.57 -12.72 5.04
C MET A 129 10.93 -13.31 4.66
N ASN A 130 11.13 -13.60 3.38
CA ASN A 130 12.44 -13.80 2.79
C ASN A 130 12.87 -12.52 2.08
N ILE A 131 14.09 -12.05 2.33
CA ILE A 131 14.65 -10.81 1.78
C ILE A 131 15.92 -11.18 1.04
N ALA A 132 15.85 -11.31 -0.28
CA ALA A 132 17.01 -11.55 -1.13
C ALA A 132 17.63 -10.23 -1.60
N LEU A 133 18.95 -10.13 -1.55
CA LEU A 133 19.71 -8.97 -1.98
C LEU A 133 20.47 -9.26 -3.27
N ASP A 134 20.31 -8.38 -4.27
CA ASP A 134 21.07 -8.43 -5.52
C ASP A 134 21.54 -7.01 -5.88
N GLY A 135 22.73 -6.64 -5.41
CA GLY A 135 23.24 -5.27 -5.54
C GLY A 135 22.35 -4.25 -4.83
N SER A 136 21.73 -3.34 -5.60
CA SER A 136 20.80 -2.32 -5.10
C SER A 136 19.33 -2.76 -5.15
N ARG A 137 19.06 -4.01 -5.54
CA ARG A 137 17.72 -4.58 -5.65
C ARG A 137 17.41 -5.43 -4.42
N TYR A 138 16.23 -5.23 -3.85
CA TYR A 138 15.72 -6.01 -2.73
C TYR A 138 14.50 -6.79 -3.20
N THR A 139 14.49 -8.10 -3.02
CA THR A 139 13.32 -8.92 -3.29
C THR A 139 12.77 -9.44 -1.97
N VAL A 140 11.56 -9.02 -1.61
CA VAL A 140 10.87 -9.45 -0.40
C VAL A 140 9.77 -10.42 -0.80
N THR A 141 9.81 -11.65 -0.31
CA THR A 141 8.75 -12.64 -0.49
C THR A 141 8.13 -12.97 0.86
N THR A 142 6.80 -12.87 0.96
CA THR A 142 6.05 -13.17 2.18
C THR A 142 5.48 -14.58 2.16
N SER A 143 5.36 -15.18 3.34
CA SER A 143 4.67 -16.46 3.55
C SER A 143 3.85 -16.40 4.84
N GLY A 144 2.51 -16.51 4.70
CA GLY A 144 1.57 -16.41 5.82
C GLY A 144 1.73 -15.11 6.60
N PHE A 145 2.02 -14.01 5.90
CA PHE A 145 2.33 -12.72 6.53
C PHE A 145 1.06 -11.89 6.71
N SER A 146 0.87 -11.36 7.90
CA SER A 146 -0.23 -10.46 8.24
C SER A 146 0.31 -9.15 8.79
N TYR A 147 -0.30 -8.05 8.37
CA TYR A 147 -0.08 -6.70 8.89
C TYR A 147 -1.38 -6.20 9.50
N SER A 148 -1.34 -5.63 10.69
CA SER A 148 -2.51 -4.93 11.24
C SER A 148 -2.09 -3.63 11.91
N GLU A 149 -2.91 -2.60 11.75
CA GLU A 149 -2.74 -1.29 12.35
C GLU A 149 -4.07 -0.83 12.96
N THR A 150 -4.09 -0.68 14.29
CA THR A 150 -5.33 -0.33 15.01
C THR A 150 -5.71 1.14 14.89
N SER A 151 -4.76 2.05 14.64
CA SER A 151 -5.03 3.49 14.43
C SER A 151 -5.86 3.75 13.18
N THR A 152 -5.70 2.91 12.17
CA THR A 152 -6.35 3.07 10.86
C THR A 152 -7.36 1.99 10.57
N ASP A 153 -7.70 1.11 11.53
CA ASP A 153 -8.58 -0.05 11.32
C ASP A 153 -8.18 -0.88 10.08
N THR A 154 -6.88 -1.13 9.95
CA THR A 154 -6.30 -1.88 8.82
C THR A 154 -5.84 -3.25 9.30
N SER A 155 -6.20 -4.30 8.58
CA SER A 155 -5.79 -5.68 8.83
C SER A 155 -5.66 -6.43 7.52
N LEU A 156 -4.44 -6.67 7.05
CA LEU A 156 -4.13 -7.27 5.76
C LEU A 156 -3.42 -8.61 5.93
N ASN A 157 -3.76 -9.57 5.08
CA ASN A 157 -3.01 -10.79 4.81
C ASN A 157 -2.33 -10.66 3.45
N LEU A 158 -1.05 -10.98 3.41
CA LEU A 158 -0.18 -10.85 2.24
C LEU A 158 0.26 -12.25 1.82
N ASP A 159 -0.55 -12.86 0.95
CA ASP A 159 -0.40 -14.26 0.56
C ASP A 159 0.42 -14.37 -0.72
N ASN A 160 1.55 -15.09 -0.62
CA ASN A 160 2.52 -15.27 -1.70
C ASN A 160 2.97 -13.94 -2.33
N LEU A 161 3.02 -12.88 -1.53
CA LEU A 161 3.38 -11.55 -2.01
C LEU A 161 4.88 -11.51 -2.27
N THR A 162 5.26 -11.15 -3.49
CA THR A 162 6.63 -10.82 -3.87
C THR A 162 6.70 -9.35 -4.23
N ILE A 163 7.54 -8.61 -3.53
CA ILE A 163 7.81 -7.20 -3.80
C ILE A 163 9.27 -7.06 -4.18
N VAL A 164 9.51 -6.54 -5.37
CA VAL A 164 10.84 -6.21 -5.86
C VAL A 164 11.04 -4.70 -5.75
N TYR A 165 11.89 -4.27 -4.84
CA TYR A 165 12.32 -2.88 -4.76
C TYR A 165 13.57 -2.67 -5.60
N SER A 166 13.54 -1.65 -6.45
CA SER A 166 14.58 -1.21 -7.36
C SER A 166 14.67 0.31 -7.35
N SER A 167 15.71 0.88 -7.98
CA SER A 167 15.89 2.33 -8.06
C SER A 167 15.77 3.05 -6.71
N VAL A 168 16.25 2.39 -5.65
CA VAL A 168 16.19 2.90 -4.27
C VAL A 168 17.13 4.09 -4.14
N THR A 169 16.60 5.28 -3.87
CA THR A 169 17.38 6.52 -3.73
C THR A 169 17.38 7.00 -2.29
N MET A 170 18.57 7.24 -1.74
CA MET A 170 18.76 7.70 -0.37
C MET A 170 19.31 9.13 -0.34
N SER A 171 18.90 9.93 0.65
CA SER A 171 19.51 11.21 1.00
C SER A 171 19.93 11.15 2.48
N GLY A 172 21.21 10.90 2.72
CA GLY A 172 21.69 10.56 4.07
C GLY A 172 21.12 9.20 4.51
N SER A 173 20.54 9.15 5.71
CA SER A 173 19.82 7.98 6.24
C SER A 173 18.37 7.88 5.78
N ARG A 174 17.88 8.81 4.93
CA ARG A 174 16.47 8.87 4.56
C ARG A 174 16.24 8.30 3.17
N LEU A 175 15.26 7.40 3.04
CA LEU A 175 14.80 6.92 1.74
C LEU A 175 13.95 8.01 1.07
N THR A 176 14.35 8.40 -0.13
CA THR A 176 13.76 9.51 -0.91
C THR A 176 13.03 9.03 -2.16
N GLY A 177 13.16 7.76 -2.53
CA GLY A 177 12.46 7.21 -3.67
C GLY A 177 12.79 5.74 -3.89
N TYR A 178 11.90 5.04 -4.58
CA TYR A 178 12.06 3.66 -4.99
C TYR A 178 11.06 3.32 -6.09
N THR A 179 11.28 2.19 -6.77
CA THR A 179 10.28 1.51 -7.59
C THR A 179 10.06 0.11 -7.02
N GLY A 180 8.85 -0.15 -6.52
CA GLY A 180 8.41 -1.45 -6.00
C GLY A 180 7.55 -2.16 -7.04
N THR A 181 7.89 -3.38 -7.44
CA THR A 181 7.04 -4.22 -8.30
C THR A 181 6.44 -5.36 -7.50
N ILE A 182 5.11 -5.41 -7.46
CA ILE A 182 4.33 -6.29 -6.59
C ILE A 182 3.67 -7.38 -7.43
N THR A 183 3.77 -8.62 -6.96
CA THR A 183 3.03 -9.78 -7.46
C THR A 183 2.52 -10.60 -6.29
N GLY A 184 1.31 -11.15 -6.38
CA GLY A 184 0.71 -11.96 -5.31
C GLY A 184 -0.65 -11.42 -4.88
N SER A 185 -1.08 -11.73 -3.66
CA SER A 185 -2.44 -11.38 -3.19
C SER A 185 -2.41 -10.60 -1.89
N ILE A 186 -3.31 -9.61 -1.80
CA ILE A 186 -3.55 -8.78 -0.63
C ILE A 186 -5.03 -8.92 -0.29
N THR A 187 -5.33 -9.43 0.91
CA THR A 187 -6.72 -9.58 1.39
C THR A 187 -6.89 -9.01 2.79
N GLY A 188 -8.11 -8.67 3.19
CA GLY A 188 -8.43 -8.24 4.56
C GLY A 188 -9.23 -6.95 4.60
N THR A 189 -8.85 -6.01 5.46
CA THR A 189 -9.47 -4.69 5.59
C THR A 189 -8.44 -3.57 5.55
N MET A 190 -8.80 -2.45 4.96
CA MET A 190 -8.06 -1.19 4.99
C MET A 190 -9.03 -0.09 5.37
N ARG A 191 -8.79 0.62 6.48
CA ARG A 191 -9.73 1.66 6.98
C ARG A 191 -11.14 1.12 7.20
N GLY A 192 -11.24 -0.10 7.74
CA GLY A 192 -12.51 -0.79 7.97
C GLY A 192 -13.24 -1.26 6.71
N LYS A 193 -12.65 -1.09 5.52
CA LYS A 193 -13.23 -1.53 4.23
C LYS A 193 -12.55 -2.80 3.75
N ALA A 194 -13.33 -3.76 3.26
CA ALA A 194 -12.78 -5.00 2.73
C ALA A 194 -11.90 -4.76 1.50
N VAL A 195 -10.75 -5.45 1.45
CA VAL A 195 -9.79 -5.45 0.34
C VAL A 195 -9.59 -6.90 -0.10
N SER A 196 -9.57 -7.13 -1.41
CA SER A 196 -9.24 -8.41 -2.02
C SER A 196 -8.68 -8.15 -3.42
N GLU A 197 -7.35 -8.10 -3.50
CA GLU A 197 -6.61 -7.72 -4.68
C GLU A 197 -5.56 -8.78 -5.00
N GLU A 198 -5.51 -9.21 -6.26
CA GLU A 198 -4.35 -9.89 -6.81
C GLU A 198 -3.56 -8.90 -7.66
N CYS A 199 -2.25 -8.86 -7.49
CA CYS A 199 -1.35 -8.01 -8.25
C CYS A 199 -0.51 -8.89 -9.19
N ASN A 200 -0.32 -8.44 -10.43
CA ASN A 200 0.59 -9.04 -11.39
C ASN A 200 1.48 -7.95 -11.97
N ASN A 201 2.73 -7.92 -11.52
CA ASN A 201 3.71 -6.89 -11.88
C ASN A 201 3.18 -5.46 -11.68
N LEU A 202 2.46 -5.22 -10.57
CA LEU A 202 2.03 -3.88 -10.18
C LEU A 202 3.25 -3.08 -9.72
N SER A 203 3.75 -2.22 -10.60
CA SER A 203 4.86 -1.30 -10.36
C SER A 203 4.37 -0.01 -9.75
N ILE A 204 4.99 0.38 -8.64
CA ILE A 204 4.73 1.61 -7.91
C ILE A 204 6.07 2.33 -7.78
N SER A 205 6.18 3.50 -8.41
CA SER A 205 7.37 4.34 -8.36
C SER A 205 7.10 5.58 -7.55
N THR A 206 8.00 5.89 -6.64
CA THR A 206 7.81 6.98 -5.70
C THR A 206 9.05 7.86 -5.61
N SER A 207 8.85 9.18 -5.49
CA SER A 207 9.92 10.19 -5.38
C SER A 207 9.55 11.33 -4.43
N LEU A 208 10.51 11.74 -3.61
CA LEU A 208 10.44 12.81 -2.60
C LEU A 208 11.36 13.97 -3.02
N THR A 209 10.85 14.91 -3.81
CA THR A 209 11.60 16.13 -4.19
C THR A 209 11.02 17.41 -3.57
N ASN A 210 9.69 17.52 -3.48
CA ASN A 210 8.99 18.66 -2.86
C ASN A 210 7.62 18.24 -2.29
N GLY A 211 7.55 17.03 -1.73
CA GLY A 211 6.33 16.27 -1.56
C GLY A 211 6.52 14.88 -2.16
N VAL A 212 5.57 13.98 -1.96
CA VAL A 212 5.65 12.61 -2.48
C VAL A 212 4.90 12.55 -3.79
N THR A 213 5.59 12.11 -4.84
CA THR A 213 4.98 11.77 -6.13
C THR A 213 4.93 10.26 -6.27
N VAL A 214 3.78 9.70 -6.62
CA VAL A 214 3.55 8.26 -6.83
C VAL A 214 3.08 8.04 -8.27
N SER A 215 3.64 7.04 -8.94
CA SER A 215 3.17 6.54 -10.23
C SER A 215 2.94 5.04 -10.14
N ILE A 216 1.80 4.58 -10.64
CA ILE A 216 1.34 3.20 -10.58
C ILE A 216 1.19 2.69 -12.01
N SER A 217 1.65 1.48 -12.28
CA SER A 217 1.42 0.80 -13.57
C SER A 217 1.45 -0.71 -13.38
N GLY A 218 0.63 -1.45 -14.12
CA GLY A 218 0.66 -2.92 -14.08
C GLY A 218 -0.74 -3.51 -14.12
N GLN A 219 -0.91 -4.69 -13.55
CA GLN A 219 -2.19 -5.40 -13.55
C GLN A 219 -2.67 -5.68 -12.13
N VAL A 220 -3.96 -5.41 -11.90
CA VAL A 220 -4.65 -5.70 -10.65
C VAL A 220 -5.96 -6.41 -10.97
N LYS A 221 -6.29 -7.41 -10.16
CA LYS A 221 -7.56 -8.10 -10.22
C LYS A 221 -8.26 -7.91 -8.87
N TYR A 222 -9.46 -7.36 -8.92
CA TYR A 222 -10.26 -7.06 -7.73
C TYR A 222 -11.33 -8.13 -7.55
N GLY A 223 -11.41 -8.71 -6.35
CA GLY A 223 -12.30 -9.84 -6.08
C GLY A 223 -13.78 -9.58 -6.39
N CYS A 224 -14.25 -8.34 -6.28
CA CYS A 224 -15.65 -7.99 -6.56
C CYS A 224 -15.94 -7.54 -8.01
N LEU A 225 -14.93 -7.41 -8.86
CA LEU A 225 -15.16 -7.10 -10.28
C LEU A 225 -15.20 -8.35 -11.15
N GLY A 226 -14.62 -9.47 -10.69
CA GLY A 226 -14.63 -10.75 -11.39
C GLY A 226 -13.25 -11.41 -11.40
N SER A 227 -13.04 -12.34 -12.34
CA SER A 227 -11.80 -13.12 -12.42
C SER A 227 -10.70 -12.49 -13.29
N ASP A 228 -11.00 -11.41 -14.00
CA ASP A 228 -10.11 -10.85 -15.01
C ASP A 228 -9.23 -9.71 -14.48
N TRP A 229 -8.13 -9.46 -15.18
CA TRP A 229 -7.15 -8.43 -14.84
C TRP A 229 -7.53 -7.07 -15.42
N LEU A 230 -7.43 -6.03 -14.60
CA LEU A 230 -7.45 -4.64 -15.04
C LEU A 230 -6.02 -4.15 -15.24
N THR A 231 -5.78 -3.46 -16.36
CA THR A 231 -4.52 -2.74 -16.56
C THR A 231 -4.65 -1.37 -15.92
N VAL A 232 -3.86 -1.12 -14.89
CA VAL A 232 -3.80 0.14 -14.14
C VAL A 232 -2.63 0.97 -14.64
N THR A 233 -2.82 2.27 -14.82
CA THR A 233 -1.75 3.21 -15.19
C THR A 233 -2.05 4.61 -14.67
N THR A 234 -1.05 5.23 -14.06
CA THR A 234 -1.06 6.65 -13.72
C THR A 234 -0.79 7.48 -14.97
N THR A 235 -1.75 8.33 -15.35
CA THR A 235 -1.59 9.27 -16.48
C THR A 235 -0.98 10.58 -16.01
N THR A 236 -1.30 11.00 -14.79
CA THR A 236 -0.69 12.15 -14.10
C THR A 236 -0.23 11.69 -12.72
N PRO A 237 1.07 11.85 -12.36
CA PRO A 237 1.58 11.42 -11.06
C PRO A 237 0.71 11.90 -9.90
N ILE A 238 0.49 10.99 -8.95
CA ILE A 238 -0.26 11.27 -7.74
C ILE A 238 0.64 12.06 -6.81
N TYR A 239 0.19 13.22 -6.35
CA TYR A 239 0.98 14.12 -5.52
C TYR A 239 0.40 14.22 -4.12
N TYR A 240 1.28 14.11 -3.13
CA TYR A 240 0.98 14.33 -1.73
C TYR A 240 1.86 15.50 -1.23
N PRO A 241 1.25 16.54 -0.65
CA PRO A 241 1.97 17.77 -0.32
C PRO A 241 2.89 17.61 0.90
N ALA A 242 4.01 18.32 0.89
CA ALA A 242 5.02 18.26 1.94
C ALA A 242 4.48 18.60 3.36
N SER A 243 3.48 19.48 3.44
CA SER A 243 2.84 19.92 4.69
C SER A 243 2.08 18.81 5.41
N SER A 244 1.69 17.77 4.69
CA SER A 244 1.10 16.57 5.30
C SER A 244 2.10 15.77 6.15
N TYR A 245 3.37 16.20 6.21
CA TYR A 245 4.48 15.46 6.82
C TYR A 245 5.16 16.18 7.99
N SER A 246 4.56 17.24 8.55
CA SER A 246 5.18 18.06 9.59
C SER A 246 5.38 17.36 10.96
N GLY A 247 5.29 16.03 11.04
CA GLY A 247 5.39 15.27 12.28
C GLY A 247 6.81 14.93 12.77
N VAL A 248 7.87 15.13 11.97
CA VAL A 248 9.21 14.57 12.28
C VAL A 248 10.36 15.58 12.28
N SER A 249 10.11 16.89 12.30
CA SER A 249 11.20 17.86 12.47
C SER A 249 11.57 18.01 13.96
N GLY A 250 12.70 17.41 14.37
CA GLY A 250 13.46 17.91 15.53
C GLY A 250 13.69 16.97 16.72
N GLY A 251 13.82 15.66 16.52
CA GLY A 251 14.38 14.79 17.54
C GLY A 251 15.92 14.84 17.53
N SER A 252 16.53 15.72 18.33
CA SER A 252 17.98 15.66 18.56
C SER A 252 18.31 14.39 19.37
N PHE A 253 19.02 13.45 18.76
CA PHE A 253 19.54 12.28 19.46
C PHE A 253 20.80 12.68 20.24
N SER A 254 20.78 12.59 21.57
CA SER A 254 22.00 12.63 22.38
C SER A 254 22.07 11.36 23.23
N GLY A 255 23.03 10.48 22.93
CA GLY A 255 23.41 9.40 23.82
C GLY A 255 24.58 9.83 24.69
N SER A 256 24.53 9.50 25.98
CA SER A 256 25.73 9.23 26.76
C SER A 256 25.56 7.88 27.44
N VAL A 257 26.64 7.11 27.53
CA VAL A 257 26.72 5.81 28.20
C VAL A 257 27.49 6.05 29.50
N GLU A 258 27.02 5.38 30.56
CA GLU A 258 27.37 5.55 31.99
C GLU A 258 26.49 6.57 32.76
N GLY A 259 25.23 6.19 33.02
CA GLY A 259 24.39 6.79 34.07
C GLY A 259 23.20 7.65 33.65
N VAL A 260 22.60 7.40 32.47
CA VAL A 260 21.79 8.39 31.73
C VAL A 260 20.26 8.20 31.81
N SER A 261 19.57 9.34 31.88
CA SER A 261 18.12 9.54 31.87
C SER A 261 17.40 8.92 30.66
N ILE A 262 16.32 8.21 30.96
CA ILE A 262 15.37 7.66 29.97
C ILE A 262 14.38 8.78 29.61
N TYR A 263 14.44 9.28 28.39
CA TYR A 263 13.40 10.16 27.84
C TYR A 263 12.34 9.30 27.15
N SER A 264 11.11 9.36 27.65
CA SER A 264 9.94 8.82 26.95
C SER A 264 9.46 9.84 25.91
N TRP A 265 9.60 9.48 24.65
CA TRP A 265 9.03 10.24 23.54
C TRP A 265 7.57 9.80 23.34
N SER A 266 6.64 10.75 23.37
CA SER A 266 5.23 10.49 23.06
C SER A 266 4.89 11.19 21.74
N PRO A 267 4.82 10.46 20.61
CA PRO A 267 4.42 11.05 19.34
C PRO A 267 3.01 11.59 19.45
N ARG A 268 2.84 12.90 19.23
CA ARG A 268 1.52 13.52 19.11
C ARG A 268 0.97 13.20 17.71
N SER A 269 0.33 12.05 17.60
CA SER A 269 -0.37 11.58 16.40
C SER A 269 -1.63 12.44 16.17
N THR A 270 -1.53 13.43 15.29
CA THR A 270 -2.71 13.92 14.55
C THR A 270 -2.67 13.25 13.19
N SER A 271 -3.34 12.11 13.08
CA SER A 271 -3.56 11.35 11.85
C SER A 271 -4.48 12.16 10.93
N VAL A 272 -3.95 13.21 10.30
CA VAL A 272 -4.61 13.75 9.12
C VAL A 272 -4.29 12.73 8.03
N SER A 273 -5.28 11.93 7.64
CA SER A 273 -5.23 11.14 6.41
C SER A 273 -4.80 12.09 5.30
N ALA A 274 -3.55 11.96 4.85
CA ALA A 274 -3.01 12.84 3.83
C ALA A 274 -3.60 12.41 2.50
N CYS A 275 -4.80 12.91 2.18
CA CYS A 275 -5.34 12.72 0.85
C CYS A 275 -4.37 13.32 -0.17
N PRO A 276 -4.16 12.65 -1.32
CA PRO A 276 -3.41 13.26 -2.40
C PRO A 276 -4.12 14.53 -2.88
N THR A 277 -3.35 15.49 -3.38
CA THR A 277 -3.85 16.78 -3.90
C THR A 277 -3.63 16.92 -5.40
N ALA A 278 -3.13 15.92 -6.08
CA ALA A 278 -3.21 15.85 -7.54
C ALA A 278 -3.03 14.42 -7.98
N GLY A 279 -3.44 14.12 -9.21
CA GLY A 279 -3.10 12.88 -9.88
C GLY A 279 -4.27 12.28 -10.63
N GLU A 280 -3.93 11.42 -11.58
CA GLU A 280 -4.90 10.68 -12.35
C GLU A 280 -4.44 9.24 -12.53
N VAL A 281 -5.33 8.31 -12.21
CA VAL A 281 -5.11 6.88 -12.41
C VAL A 281 -6.24 6.33 -13.25
N THR A 282 -5.89 5.54 -14.26
CA THR A 282 -6.84 4.89 -15.15
C THR A 282 -6.71 3.38 -15.05
N ALA A 283 -7.84 2.68 -14.99
CA ALA A 283 -7.95 1.25 -15.19
C ALA A 283 -8.64 0.97 -16.52
N THR A 284 -8.12 0.01 -17.29
CA THR A 284 -8.67 -0.35 -18.61
C THR A 284 -8.92 -1.85 -18.73
N SER A 285 -10.00 -2.19 -19.44
CA SER A 285 -10.35 -3.55 -19.85
C SER A 285 -11.27 -3.51 -21.07
N GLY A 286 -10.99 -4.31 -22.10
CA GLY A 286 -11.88 -4.48 -23.25
C GLY A 286 -12.25 -3.18 -23.97
N GLY A 287 -11.35 -2.18 -23.97
CA GLY A 287 -11.59 -0.85 -24.55
C GLY A 287 -12.36 0.14 -23.65
N ASN A 288 -12.91 -0.32 -22.53
CA ASN A 288 -13.52 0.56 -21.54
C ASN A 288 -12.47 1.05 -20.53
N THR A 289 -12.72 2.24 -19.99
CA THR A 289 -11.83 2.93 -19.07
C THR A 289 -12.60 3.40 -17.84
N VAL A 290 -11.99 3.24 -16.68
CA VAL A 290 -12.38 3.92 -15.44
C VAL A 290 -11.22 4.80 -15.00
N LYS A 291 -11.49 6.07 -14.74
CA LYS A 291 -10.47 7.06 -14.34
C LYS A 291 -10.83 7.65 -12.99
N VAL A 292 -9.87 7.63 -12.07
CA VAL A 292 -9.88 8.37 -10.81
C VAL A 292 -9.05 9.63 -11.01
N SER A 293 -9.67 10.79 -10.84
CA SER A 293 -9.00 12.10 -10.92
C SER A 293 -9.06 12.78 -9.56
N ILE A 294 -7.89 13.23 -9.07
CA ILE A 294 -7.71 13.87 -7.77
C ILE A 294 -7.38 15.34 -8.02
N ALA A 295 -8.21 16.23 -7.49
CA ALA A 295 -8.02 17.68 -7.60
C ALA A 295 -7.14 18.26 -6.48
N SER A 296 -6.72 19.52 -6.66
CA SER A 296 -5.88 20.29 -5.71
C SER A 296 -6.46 20.44 -4.31
N ASP A 297 -7.78 20.37 -4.20
CA ASP A 297 -8.53 20.42 -2.93
C ASP A 297 -8.81 19.02 -2.36
N SER A 298 -8.11 17.99 -2.85
CA SER A 298 -8.29 16.56 -2.50
C SER A 298 -9.61 15.93 -2.96
N LYS A 299 -10.45 16.66 -3.70
CA LYS A 299 -11.70 16.13 -4.24
C LYS A 299 -11.42 15.01 -5.24
N VAL A 300 -12.11 13.89 -5.09
CA VAL A 300 -11.94 12.72 -5.96
C VAL A 300 -13.11 12.59 -6.90
N SER A 301 -12.84 12.49 -8.20
CA SER A 301 -13.85 12.33 -9.26
C SER A 301 -13.62 11.03 -10.01
N LEU A 302 -14.69 10.25 -10.17
CA LEU A 302 -14.67 9.00 -10.94
C LEU A 302 -15.29 9.23 -12.31
N TYR A 303 -14.65 8.72 -13.34
CA TYR A 303 -15.14 8.77 -14.72
C TYR A 303 -15.20 7.37 -15.32
N TYR A 304 -16.21 7.11 -16.15
CA TYR A 304 -16.30 5.94 -17.01
C TYR A 304 -16.34 6.40 -18.47
N ASN A 305 -15.37 5.99 -19.28
CA ASN A 305 -15.22 6.44 -20.68
C ASN A 305 -15.39 7.97 -20.78
N ASP A 306 -14.63 8.69 -19.96
CA ASP A 306 -14.62 10.16 -19.81
C ASP A 306 -15.93 10.82 -19.35
N SER A 307 -16.98 10.05 -19.06
CA SER A 307 -18.20 10.56 -18.44
C SER A 307 -18.07 10.53 -16.92
N LEU A 308 -18.29 11.67 -16.25
CA LEU A 308 -18.30 11.75 -14.79
C LEU A 308 -19.43 10.87 -14.23
N ILE A 309 -19.08 9.93 -13.36
CA ILE A 309 -20.05 9.02 -12.71
C ILE A 309 -20.28 9.37 -11.24
N GLN A 310 -19.23 9.80 -10.53
CA GLN A 310 -19.30 10.07 -9.11
C GLN A 310 -18.24 11.07 -8.66
N THR A 311 -18.50 11.71 -7.53
CA THR A 311 -17.60 12.67 -6.89
C THR A 311 -17.66 12.48 -5.39
N TYR A 312 -16.50 12.58 -4.76
CA TYR A 312 -16.26 12.44 -3.32
C TYR A 312 -15.62 13.72 -2.80
N SER A 313 -15.91 14.10 -1.55
CA SER A 313 -15.31 15.29 -0.93
C SER A 313 -13.80 15.15 -0.79
N ASP A 314 -13.36 13.92 -0.51
CA ASP A 314 -11.98 13.55 -0.20
C ASP A 314 -11.79 12.03 -0.34
N CYS A 315 -10.56 11.57 -0.11
CA CYS A 315 -10.20 10.16 -0.19
C CYS A 315 -10.79 9.28 0.92
N ASP A 316 -11.19 9.85 2.06
CA ASP A 316 -11.76 9.10 3.19
C ASP A 316 -13.27 8.85 2.97
N SER A 317 -13.92 9.67 2.15
CA SER A 317 -15.33 9.52 1.77
C SER A 317 -15.58 8.46 0.69
N ILE A 318 -14.53 7.84 0.15
CA ILE A 318 -14.66 6.78 -0.86
C ILE A 318 -15.20 5.52 -0.18
N GLU A 319 -16.36 5.06 -0.66
CA GLU A 319 -16.97 3.84 -0.13
C GLU A 319 -16.18 2.59 -0.52
N GLY A 320 -16.19 1.61 0.38
CA GLY A 320 -15.42 0.38 0.26
C GLY A 320 -15.79 -0.44 -0.98
N LEU A 321 -14.75 -0.88 -1.68
CA LEU A 321 -14.70 -1.75 -2.85
C LEU A 321 -15.78 -2.83 -2.99
N CYS A 322 -16.00 -3.62 -1.93
CA CYS A 322 -16.71 -4.91 -2.03
C CYS A 322 -17.64 -5.17 -0.82
N THR A 323 -18.46 -4.20 -0.42
CA THR A 323 -19.54 -4.42 0.57
C THR A 323 -20.77 -5.07 -0.05
#